data_AF-A0A963TKR7-F1
#
_entry.id   AF-A0A963TKR7-F1
#
_cell.length_a   1.000
_cell.length_b   1.000
_cell.length_c   1.000
_cell.angle_alpha   90.00
_cell.angle_beta   90.00
_cell.angle_gamma   90.00
#
_symmetry.space_group_name_H-M   'P 1'
#
loop_
_entity.id
_entity.type
_entity.pdbx_description
1 polymer ?
#
loop_
_entity_poly.entity_id
_entity_poly.type
_entity_poly.pdbx_seq_one_letter_code
_entity_poly.pdbx_strand_id
1 'polypeptide(L)'
;MSNTNYIAHIERLIAAGDFTGAEDVCVQNADRERDNPVFWKVRGDIALMAGRWKDAEGHYRWTIMLAPNSAPAWLGIARAQVSGGKANIADTAAKTALALGLAEENAIAAYEIVANAHFARGETQDGRDVLAHFAPVYRTKIAAEKRPATEVLRSALPAALCAGDIALLKTALEMMYPHAGRIAHMTIAPIAPMQEWCKDAGVQCRVIDQAHEIELAPTTPYSRADSYTTDPILFASIPGGQWVSGWDFAIGSDGTVIEDSGYMDIKHVFNHAPHVYFPSAKLVGHRSSAQIINVDEDVLWVSAPMHNHIGHWLIDFLPRLIGRALAGNPRLKVVVPETLTGAKFTETLAMAGVADADIIRCRHDAHYRFRSLNVYRAGHSMPPHPAHVKYVRDLLRPEPVPSSPGGRAKRVYFARTGIDSRRVINEQDFHRVLDDHGFVTIDLATHSVAEQRDLLAEAEILVGAIGTDLLGMYFVPAGSTVIAMQWEKSWVIDPVIPQTCAMLGLKHQFLICAKSGRSRNARSHMDFDLEVDCAELDRRLREIETNRAL
;
A
#
# COMPACT_ATOMS: atom_id res chain seq x y z
N MET A 1 -24.57 -48.77 -10.48
CA MET A 1 -23.18 -48.38 -10.77
C MET A 1 -22.27 -48.88 -9.66
N SER A 2 -21.09 -49.41 -9.97
CA SER A 2 -20.10 -49.84 -8.96
C SER A 2 -19.61 -48.63 -8.16
N ASN A 3 -19.20 -48.82 -6.89
CA ASN A 3 -18.79 -47.73 -5.97
C ASN A 3 -17.69 -46.82 -6.56
N THR A 4 -16.90 -47.32 -7.50
CA THR A 4 -15.79 -46.60 -8.12
C THR A 4 -16.25 -45.55 -9.16
N ASN A 5 -17.47 -45.64 -9.70
CA ASN A 5 -17.88 -44.83 -10.87
C ASN A 5 -18.44 -43.44 -10.49
N TYR A 6 -19.09 -43.30 -9.33
CA TYR A 6 -19.69 -42.02 -8.93
C TYR A 6 -18.70 -41.09 -8.20
N ILE A 7 -17.72 -41.63 -7.46
CA ILE A 7 -16.64 -40.83 -6.84
C ILE A 7 -15.79 -40.15 -7.94
N ALA A 8 -15.40 -40.89 -8.97
CA ALA A 8 -14.70 -40.31 -10.13
C ALA A 8 -15.56 -39.31 -10.93
N HIS A 9 -16.90 -39.37 -10.79
CA HIS A 9 -17.79 -38.35 -11.35
C HIS A 9 -17.79 -37.09 -10.49
N ILE A 10 -17.89 -37.22 -9.16
CA ILE A 10 -17.77 -36.13 -8.19
C ILE A 10 -16.44 -35.39 -8.38
N GLU A 11 -15.32 -36.10 -8.47
CA GLU A 11 -13.99 -35.49 -8.66
C GLU A 11 -13.91 -34.65 -9.93
N ARG A 12 -14.52 -35.11 -11.04
CA ARG A 12 -14.60 -34.35 -12.29
C ARG A 12 -15.45 -33.09 -12.16
N LEU A 13 -16.56 -33.15 -11.43
CA LEU A 13 -17.43 -32.00 -11.18
C LEU A 13 -16.73 -30.96 -10.31
N ILE A 14 -16.02 -31.39 -9.26
CA ILE A 14 -15.17 -30.53 -8.42
C ILE A 14 -14.09 -29.86 -9.27
N ALA A 15 -13.40 -30.62 -10.13
CA ALA A 15 -12.38 -30.07 -11.02
C ALA A 15 -12.95 -29.04 -12.03
N ALA A 16 -14.23 -29.16 -12.37
CA ALA A 16 -14.95 -28.20 -13.21
C ALA A 16 -15.56 -27.01 -12.42
N GLY A 17 -15.45 -27.00 -11.08
CA GLY A 17 -16.08 -26.01 -10.21
C GLY A 17 -17.59 -26.18 -10.02
N ASP A 18 -18.17 -27.28 -10.48
CA ASP A 18 -19.60 -27.59 -10.33
C ASP A 18 -19.88 -28.28 -8.99
N PHE A 19 -19.84 -27.49 -7.91
CA PHE A 19 -20.07 -27.98 -6.55
C PHE A 19 -21.53 -28.39 -6.32
N THR A 20 -22.48 -27.79 -7.04
CA THR A 20 -23.91 -28.14 -6.96
C THR A 20 -24.15 -29.50 -7.58
N GLY A 21 -23.63 -29.75 -8.79
CA GLY A 21 -23.72 -31.05 -9.43
C GLY A 21 -23.01 -32.15 -8.63
N ALA A 22 -21.84 -31.85 -8.04
CA ALA A 22 -21.14 -32.80 -7.17
C ALA A 22 -21.99 -33.15 -5.93
N GLU A 23 -22.68 -32.18 -5.35
CA GLU A 23 -23.59 -32.39 -4.24
C GLU A 23 -24.83 -33.20 -4.63
N ASP A 24 -25.41 -32.96 -5.81
CA ASP A 24 -26.55 -33.73 -6.32
C ASP A 24 -26.21 -35.22 -6.49
N VAL A 25 -25.01 -35.52 -6.99
CA VAL A 25 -24.51 -36.90 -7.09
C VAL A 25 -24.36 -37.52 -5.70
N CYS A 26 -23.91 -36.75 -4.70
CA CYS A 26 -23.85 -37.21 -3.32
C CYS A 26 -25.25 -37.50 -2.77
N VAL A 27 -26.22 -36.61 -2.94
CA VAL A 27 -27.61 -36.79 -2.48
C VAL A 27 -28.23 -38.06 -3.07
N GLN A 28 -28.03 -38.33 -4.36
CA GLN A 28 -28.53 -39.54 -5.04
C GLN A 28 -27.98 -40.85 -4.45
N ASN A 29 -26.83 -40.81 -3.78
CA ASN A 29 -26.17 -41.98 -3.20
C ASN A 29 -26.23 -42.01 -1.67
N ALA A 30 -26.87 -41.02 -1.03
CA ALA A 30 -26.82 -40.83 0.43
C ALA A 30 -27.40 -42.01 1.23
N ASP A 31 -28.49 -42.62 0.77
CA ASP A 31 -29.11 -43.76 1.45
C ASP A 31 -28.22 -45.01 1.41
N ARG A 32 -27.53 -45.22 0.28
CA ARG A 32 -26.64 -46.37 0.08
C ARG A 32 -25.32 -46.23 0.84
N GLU A 33 -24.81 -45.00 0.95
CA GLU A 33 -23.50 -44.68 1.53
C GLU A 33 -23.63 -44.11 2.95
N ARG A 34 -24.80 -44.24 3.58
CA ARG A 34 -25.12 -43.64 4.88
C ARG A 34 -24.11 -43.98 5.98
N ASP A 35 -23.60 -45.20 5.98
CA ASP A 35 -22.64 -45.70 6.97
C ASP A 35 -21.18 -45.68 6.45
N ASN A 36 -20.92 -45.08 5.29
CA ASN A 36 -19.59 -44.95 4.72
C ASN A 36 -18.94 -43.62 5.17
N PRO A 37 -17.91 -43.65 6.04
CA PRO A 37 -17.25 -42.42 6.49
C PRO A 37 -16.56 -41.65 5.36
N VAL A 38 -16.05 -42.34 4.32
CA VAL A 38 -15.37 -41.69 3.20
C VAL A 38 -16.35 -40.81 2.41
N PHE A 39 -17.58 -41.29 2.23
CA PHE A 39 -18.64 -40.54 1.54
C PHE A 39 -18.97 -39.22 2.24
N TRP A 40 -19.15 -39.25 3.56
CA TRP A 40 -19.43 -38.04 4.33
C TRP A 40 -18.25 -37.08 4.38
N LYS A 41 -17.01 -37.58 4.36
CA LYS A 41 -15.82 -36.74 4.27
C LYS A 41 -15.81 -35.96 2.95
N VAL A 42 -16.09 -36.65 1.84
CA VAL A 42 -16.16 -36.04 0.49
C VAL A 42 -17.26 -34.99 0.42
N ARG A 43 -18.44 -35.23 1.00
CA ARG A 43 -19.48 -34.19 1.12
C ARG A 43 -19.03 -32.99 1.94
N GLY A 44 -18.27 -33.23 3.01
CA GLY A 44 -17.64 -32.18 3.80
C GLY A 44 -16.67 -31.32 2.98
N ASP A 45 -15.83 -31.95 2.15
CA ASP A 45 -14.89 -31.23 1.27
C ASP A 45 -15.65 -30.39 0.23
N ILE A 46 -16.67 -30.96 -0.43
CA ILE A 46 -17.51 -30.26 -1.42
C ILE A 46 -18.16 -29.04 -0.77
N ALA A 47 -18.79 -29.23 0.39
CA ALA A 47 -19.45 -28.15 1.11
C ALA A 47 -18.45 -27.06 1.53
N LEU A 48 -17.24 -27.43 1.95
CA LEU A 48 -16.19 -26.48 2.31
C LEU A 48 -15.74 -25.66 1.09
N MET A 49 -15.47 -26.33 -0.04
CA MET A 49 -15.08 -25.68 -1.30
C MET A 49 -16.19 -24.77 -1.87
N ALA A 50 -17.45 -25.14 -1.64
CA ALA A 50 -18.63 -24.34 -2.02
C ALA A 50 -18.90 -23.16 -1.06
N GLY A 51 -18.08 -22.96 -0.02
CA GLY A 51 -18.32 -21.91 0.97
C GLY A 51 -19.52 -22.19 1.89
N ARG A 52 -19.95 -23.44 2.04
CA ARG A 52 -21.00 -23.87 2.98
C ARG A 52 -20.40 -24.47 4.25
N TRP A 53 -19.67 -23.66 5.00
CA TRP A 53 -18.85 -24.13 6.14
C TRP A 53 -19.66 -24.80 7.26
N LYS A 54 -20.92 -24.40 7.50
CA LYS A 54 -21.79 -25.06 8.49
C LYS A 54 -22.13 -26.49 8.08
N ASP A 55 -22.49 -26.68 6.81
CA ASP A 55 -22.80 -28.00 6.25
C ASP A 55 -21.55 -28.88 6.23
N ALA A 56 -20.41 -28.29 5.84
CA ALA A 56 -19.12 -28.96 5.88
C ALA A 56 -18.79 -29.48 7.28
N GLU A 57 -18.89 -28.63 8.31
CA GLU A 57 -18.66 -29.04 9.70
C GLU A 57 -19.60 -30.19 10.10
N GLY A 58 -20.88 -30.12 9.72
CA GLY A 58 -21.85 -31.20 9.96
C GLY A 58 -21.45 -32.53 9.32
N HIS A 59 -21.02 -32.51 8.05
CA HIS A 59 -20.58 -33.71 7.34
C HIS A 59 -19.28 -34.31 7.90
N TYR A 60 -18.32 -33.47 8.32
CA TYR A 60 -17.11 -33.96 8.98
C TYR A 60 -17.42 -34.55 10.36
N ARG A 61 -18.35 -33.95 11.13
CA ARG A 61 -18.80 -34.53 12.41
C ARG A 61 -19.45 -35.89 12.20
N TRP A 62 -20.25 -36.05 11.16
CA TRP A 62 -20.82 -37.35 10.80
C TRP A 62 -19.73 -38.38 10.42
N THR A 63 -18.72 -37.94 9.66
CA THR A 63 -17.54 -38.76 9.35
C THR A 63 -16.84 -39.24 10.62
N ILE A 64 -16.62 -38.35 11.60
CA ILE A 64 -15.96 -38.66 12.87
C ILE A 64 -16.82 -39.60 13.73
N MET A 65 -18.14 -39.48 13.68
CA MET A 65 -19.04 -40.42 14.36
C MET A 65 -18.89 -41.85 13.84
N LEU A 66 -18.70 -42.01 12.51
CA LEU A 66 -18.51 -43.30 11.86
C LEU A 66 -17.04 -43.80 11.94
N ALA A 67 -16.09 -42.88 11.91
CA ALA A 67 -14.64 -43.15 11.92
C ALA A 67 -13.90 -42.11 12.78
N PRO A 68 -13.85 -42.30 14.13
CA PRO A 68 -13.28 -41.32 15.06
C PRO A 68 -11.80 -41.00 14.83
N ASN A 69 -11.05 -41.95 14.26
CA ASN A 69 -9.62 -41.83 13.98
C ASN A 69 -9.32 -41.19 12.61
N SER A 70 -10.32 -40.62 11.93
CA SER A 70 -10.13 -39.95 10.63
C SER A 70 -9.46 -38.59 10.81
N ALA A 71 -8.12 -38.56 10.78
CA ALA A 71 -7.34 -37.32 10.85
C ALA A 71 -7.77 -36.28 9.79
N PRO A 72 -8.03 -36.64 8.51
CA PRO A 72 -8.50 -35.67 7.52
C PRO A 72 -9.86 -35.04 7.85
N ALA A 73 -10.77 -35.77 8.51
CA ALA A 73 -12.07 -35.23 8.90
C ALA A 73 -11.94 -34.23 10.07
N TRP A 74 -11.05 -34.50 11.03
CA TRP A 74 -10.72 -33.54 12.09
C TRP A 74 -10.10 -32.26 11.53
N LEU A 75 -9.18 -32.37 10.57
CA LEU A 75 -8.64 -31.21 9.86
C LEU A 75 -9.74 -30.47 9.07
N GLY A 76 -10.69 -31.22 8.48
CA GLY A 76 -11.88 -30.67 7.83
C GLY A 76 -12.74 -29.82 8.77
N ILE A 77 -13.00 -30.27 10.01
CA ILE A 77 -13.67 -29.46 11.03
C ILE A 77 -12.89 -28.17 11.29
N ALA A 78 -11.58 -28.28 11.51
CA ALA A 78 -10.74 -27.12 11.82
C ALA A 78 -10.80 -26.07 10.69
N ARG A 79 -10.71 -26.51 9.42
CA ARG A 79 -10.85 -25.65 8.24
C ARG A 79 -12.24 -25.01 8.16
N ALA A 80 -13.30 -25.79 8.38
CA ALA A 80 -14.67 -25.28 8.37
C ALA A 80 -14.91 -24.22 9.47
N GLN A 81 -14.33 -24.42 10.66
CA GLN A 81 -14.39 -23.45 11.75
C GLN A 81 -13.66 -22.15 11.40
N VAL A 82 -12.46 -22.23 10.81
CA VAL A 82 -11.73 -21.05 10.31
C VAL A 82 -12.55 -20.30 9.25
N SER A 83 -13.06 -21.01 8.23
CA SER A 83 -13.92 -20.41 7.19
C SER A 83 -15.21 -19.82 7.75
N GLY A 84 -15.72 -20.36 8.86
CA GLY A 84 -16.90 -19.85 9.56
C GLY A 84 -16.63 -18.74 10.58
N GLY A 85 -15.41 -18.17 10.62
CA GLY A 85 -15.04 -17.08 11.52
C GLY A 85 -14.76 -17.50 12.98
N LYS A 86 -14.61 -18.80 13.24
CA LYS A 86 -14.37 -19.38 14.57
C LYS A 86 -12.93 -19.85 14.74
N ALA A 87 -11.97 -19.05 14.28
CA ALA A 87 -10.55 -19.41 14.30
C ALA A 87 -10.01 -19.66 15.72
N ASN A 88 -10.53 -18.94 16.72
CA ASN A 88 -10.13 -19.04 18.13
C ASN A 88 -10.34 -20.42 18.78
N ILE A 89 -11.22 -21.27 18.22
CA ILE A 89 -11.50 -22.63 18.73
C ILE A 89 -11.04 -23.74 17.79
N ALA A 90 -10.49 -23.38 16.62
CA ALA A 90 -10.15 -24.34 15.57
C ALA A 90 -8.96 -25.24 15.92
N ASP A 91 -8.16 -24.85 16.91
CA ASP A 91 -7.00 -25.61 17.37
C ASP A 91 -7.36 -26.98 17.95
N THR A 92 -8.54 -27.13 18.58
CA THR A 92 -8.93 -28.40 19.20
C THR A 92 -9.02 -29.50 18.15
N ALA A 93 -9.71 -29.20 17.03
CA ALA A 93 -9.84 -30.14 15.92
C ALA A 93 -8.51 -30.35 15.18
N ALA A 94 -7.73 -29.28 15.00
CA ALA A 94 -6.41 -29.37 14.35
C ALA A 94 -5.39 -30.19 15.16
N LYS A 95 -5.30 -29.97 16.49
CA LYS A 95 -4.46 -30.76 17.42
C LYS A 95 -4.87 -32.23 17.43
N THR A 96 -6.16 -32.50 17.40
CA THR A 96 -6.69 -33.88 17.30
C THR A 96 -6.27 -34.53 15.98
N ALA A 97 -6.39 -33.81 14.86
CA ALA A 97 -5.95 -34.30 13.56
C ALA A 97 -4.45 -34.63 13.55
N LEU A 98 -3.63 -33.74 14.13
CA LEU A 98 -2.18 -33.94 14.27
C LEU A 98 -1.84 -35.18 15.10
N ALA A 99 -2.51 -35.38 16.23
CA ALA A 99 -2.30 -36.54 17.11
C ALA A 99 -2.66 -37.87 16.43
N LEU A 100 -3.61 -37.87 15.49
CA LEU A 100 -4.03 -39.04 14.72
C LEU A 100 -3.11 -39.34 13.51
N GLY A 101 -2.17 -38.44 13.19
CA GLY A 101 -1.26 -38.56 12.06
C GLY A 101 -1.82 -37.99 10.76
N LEU A 102 -1.14 -36.98 10.23
CA LEU A 102 -1.44 -36.37 8.93
C LEU A 102 -0.27 -36.55 7.97
N ALA A 103 -0.57 -36.60 6.67
CA ALA A 103 0.45 -36.35 5.65
C ALA A 103 1.08 -34.97 5.88
N GLU A 104 2.36 -34.81 5.54
CA GLU A 104 3.16 -33.64 5.89
C GLU A 104 2.51 -32.29 5.50
N GLU A 105 1.95 -32.20 4.29
CA GLU A 105 1.24 -31.01 3.80
C GLU A 105 0.00 -30.66 4.64
N ASN A 106 -0.75 -31.67 5.07
CA ASN A 106 -1.92 -31.47 5.91
C ASN A 106 -1.53 -31.20 7.37
N ALA A 107 -0.40 -31.73 7.84
CA ALA A 107 0.16 -31.39 9.14
C ALA A 107 0.52 -29.91 9.20
N ILE A 108 1.22 -29.37 8.20
CA ILE A 108 1.55 -27.93 8.12
C ILE A 108 0.29 -27.07 8.23
N ALA A 109 -0.74 -27.36 7.42
CA ALA A 109 -2.00 -26.63 7.46
C ALA A 109 -2.68 -26.72 8.85
N ALA A 110 -2.61 -27.88 9.51
CA ALA A 110 -3.15 -28.02 10.86
C ALA A 110 -2.40 -27.15 11.88
N TYR A 111 -1.07 -27.10 11.82
CA TYR A 111 -0.27 -26.25 12.70
C TYR A 111 -0.49 -24.76 12.45
N GLU A 112 -0.65 -24.33 11.20
CA GLU A 112 -1.04 -22.95 10.87
C GLU A 112 -2.40 -22.59 11.51
N ILE A 113 -3.37 -23.50 11.49
CA ILE A 113 -4.66 -23.31 12.17
C ILE A 113 -4.47 -23.21 13.68
N VAL A 114 -3.64 -24.06 14.29
CA VAL A 114 -3.33 -23.98 15.73
C VAL A 114 -2.71 -22.64 16.10
N ALA A 115 -1.70 -22.18 15.34
CA ALA A 115 -1.06 -20.90 15.59
C ALA A 115 -2.04 -19.74 15.46
N ASN A 116 -2.87 -19.72 14.41
CA ASN A 116 -3.89 -18.70 14.19
C ASN A 116 -4.95 -18.68 15.30
N ALA A 117 -5.30 -19.83 15.88
CA ALA A 117 -6.19 -19.89 17.03
C ALA A 117 -5.56 -19.27 18.29
N HIS A 118 -4.25 -19.47 18.53
CA HIS A 118 -3.53 -18.80 19.60
C HIS A 118 -3.50 -17.28 19.37
N PHE A 119 -3.17 -16.82 18.17
CA PHE A 119 -3.21 -15.38 17.83
C PHE A 119 -4.60 -14.77 18.01
N ALA A 120 -5.67 -15.47 17.58
CA ALA A 120 -7.04 -15.02 17.75
C ALA A 120 -7.47 -14.92 19.23
N ARG A 121 -6.78 -15.63 20.14
CA ARG A 121 -6.96 -15.54 21.60
C ARG A 121 -6.02 -14.53 22.27
N GLY A 122 -5.15 -13.85 21.51
CA GLY A 122 -4.13 -12.94 22.04
C GLY A 122 -2.88 -13.64 22.60
N GLU A 123 -2.79 -14.95 22.49
CA GLU A 123 -1.70 -15.80 22.97
C GLU A 123 -0.51 -15.76 22.00
N THR A 124 0.09 -14.57 21.87
CA THR A 124 1.06 -14.28 20.80
C THR A 124 2.29 -15.18 20.86
N GLN A 125 2.81 -15.48 22.06
CA GLN A 125 4.00 -16.32 22.21
C GLN A 125 3.71 -17.78 21.83
N ASP A 126 2.58 -18.35 22.26
CA ASP A 126 2.20 -19.72 21.91
C ASP A 126 2.03 -19.89 20.39
N GLY A 127 1.42 -18.89 19.73
CA GLY A 127 1.30 -18.88 18.27
C GLY A 127 2.66 -18.83 17.56
N ARG A 128 3.61 -18.05 18.09
CA ARG A 128 5.00 -17.99 17.57
C ARG A 128 5.70 -19.33 17.74
N ASP A 129 5.61 -19.96 18.91
CA ASP A 129 6.29 -21.22 19.21
C ASP A 129 5.81 -22.34 18.28
N VAL A 130 4.51 -22.38 17.97
CA VAL A 130 3.92 -23.32 17.01
C VAL A 130 4.51 -23.14 15.61
N LEU A 131 4.60 -21.91 15.10
CA LEU A 131 5.13 -21.66 13.75
C LEU A 131 6.64 -21.82 13.67
N ALA A 132 7.37 -21.46 14.73
CA ALA A 132 8.83 -21.59 14.80
C ALA A 132 9.29 -23.03 14.60
N HIS A 133 8.48 -24.02 15.03
CA HIS A 133 8.74 -25.44 14.84
C HIS A 133 8.96 -25.84 13.36
N PHE A 134 8.39 -25.09 12.40
CA PHE A 134 8.47 -25.40 10.97
C PHE A 134 9.66 -24.79 10.23
N ALA A 135 10.42 -23.88 10.85
CA ALA A 135 11.56 -23.25 10.18
C ALA A 135 12.58 -24.29 9.63
N PRO A 136 12.95 -25.36 10.36
CA PRO A 136 13.85 -26.40 9.82
C PRO A 136 13.25 -27.19 8.64
N VAL A 137 11.93 -27.42 8.64
CA VAL A 137 11.21 -28.10 7.55
C VAL A 137 11.28 -27.27 6.29
N TYR A 138 10.95 -25.97 6.37
CA TYR A 138 11.03 -25.07 5.24
C TYR A 138 12.45 -24.87 4.71
N ARG A 139 13.45 -24.83 5.61
CA ARG A 139 14.86 -24.80 5.20
C ARG A 139 15.21 -25.99 4.32
N THR A 140 14.78 -27.18 4.71
CA THR A 140 15.04 -28.42 3.95
C THR A 140 14.34 -28.39 2.60
N LYS A 141 13.05 -28.01 2.56
CA LYS A 141 12.28 -27.90 1.31
C LYS A 141 12.86 -26.89 0.34
N ILE A 142 13.21 -25.70 0.83
CA ILE A 142 13.80 -24.64 0.01
C ILE A 142 15.19 -25.04 -0.52
N ALA A 143 15.98 -25.77 0.29
CA ALA A 143 17.30 -26.25 -0.15
C ALA A 143 17.22 -27.40 -1.16
N ALA A 144 16.17 -28.21 -1.14
CA ALA A 144 16.00 -29.36 -2.03
C ALA A 144 15.66 -28.97 -3.48
N GLU A 145 15.06 -27.80 -3.69
CA GLU A 145 14.55 -27.37 -4.99
C GLU A 145 15.29 -26.13 -5.50
N LYS A 146 15.67 -26.13 -6.78
CA LYS A 146 16.26 -24.93 -7.41
C LYS A 146 15.27 -23.77 -7.53
N ARG A 147 13.97 -24.08 -7.59
CA ARG A 147 12.86 -23.12 -7.70
C ARG A 147 11.67 -23.62 -6.87
N PRO A 148 11.68 -23.39 -5.55
CA PRO A 148 10.58 -23.78 -4.68
C PRO A 148 9.26 -23.17 -5.14
N ALA A 149 8.16 -23.90 -4.94
CA ALA A 149 6.83 -23.35 -5.18
C ALA A 149 6.60 -22.08 -4.35
N THR A 150 5.93 -21.08 -4.94
CA THR A 150 5.69 -19.77 -4.27
C THR A 150 4.95 -19.93 -2.94
N GLU A 151 4.08 -20.93 -2.82
CA GLU A 151 3.37 -21.24 -1.58
C GLU A 151 4.32 -21.69 -0.45
N VAL A 152 5.32 -22.51 -0.78
CA VAL A 152 6.37 -22.93 0.17
C VAL A 152 7.15 -21.71 0.67
N LEU A 153 7.51 -20.79 -0.23
CA LEU A 153 8.20 -19.56 0.15
C LEU A 153 7.33 -18.67 1.05
N ARG A 154 6.04 -18.51 0.71
CA ARG A 154 5.10 -17.72 1.51
C ARG A 154 4.91 -18.28 2.92
N SER A 155 4.73 -19.59 3.08
CA SER A 155 4.57 -20.21 4.40
C SER A 155 5.89 -20.29 5.19
N ALA A 156 7.05 -20.23 4.53
CA ALA A 156 8.34 -20.14 5.20
C ALA A 156 8.56 -18.81 5.92
N LEU A 157 7.98 -17.69 5.44
CA LEU A 157 8.24 -16.36 6.02
C LEU A 157 7.70 -16.23 7.46
N PRO A 158 6.44 -16.56 7.78
CA PRO A 158 5.94 -16.55 9.16
C PRO A 158 6.76 -17.45 10.10
N ALA A 159 7.11 -18.65 9.64
CA ALA A 159 7.92 -19.59 10.41
C ALA A 159 9.33 -19.02 10.70
N ALA A 160 9.96 -18.41 9.70
CA ALA A 160 11.26 -17.76 9.85
C ALA A 160 11.22 -16.59 10.83
N LEU A 161 10.18 -15.75 10.75
CA LEU A 161 9.97 -14.64 11.69
C LEU A 161 9.83 -15.14 13.13
N CYS A 162 8.94 -16.11 13.36
CA CYS A 162 8.68 -16.64 14.70
C CYS A 162 9.87 -17.40 15.28
N ALA A 163 10.69 -18.05 14.45
CA ALA A 163 11.91 -18.74 14.88
C ALA A 163 13.12 -17.81 15.08
N GLY A 164 13.05 -16.53 14.69
CA GLY A 164 14.22 -15.66 14.64
C GLY A 164 15.24 -16.06 13.56
N ASP A 165 14.82 -16.83 12.54
CA ASP A 165 15.70 -17.40 11.52
C ASP A 165 15.93 -16.43 10.36
N ILE A 166 16.85 -15.50 10.57
CA ILE A 166 17.21 -14.47 9.58
C ILE A 166 17.71 -15.09 8.27
N ALA A 167 18.40 -16.23 8.31
CA ALA A 167 18.94 -16.87 7.11
C ALA A 167 17.83 -17.45 6.22
N LEU A 168 16.85 -18.11 6.82
CA LEU A 168 15.67 -18.61 6.11
C LEU A 168 14.85 -17.46 5.52
N LEU A 169 14.57 -16.44 6.34
CA LEU A 169 13.83 -15.24 5.93
C LEU A 169 14.47 -14.58 4.71
N LYS A 170 15.78 -14.33 4.78
CA LYS A 170 16.56 -13.74 3.70
C LYS A 170 16.51 -14.58 2.43
N THR A 171 16.72 -15.90 2.55
CA THR A 171 16.73 -16.82 1.40
C THR A 171 15.37 -16.81 0.69
N ALA A 172 14.28 -16.88 1.46
CA ALA A 172 12.93 -16.86 0.91
C ALA A 172 12.61 -15.53 0.21
N LEU A 173 12.99 -14.39 0.81
CA LEU A 173 12.79 -13.07 0.20
C LEU A 173 13.60 -12.88 -1.09
N GLU A 174 14.86 -13.30 -1.14
CA GLU A 174 15.69 -13.20 -2.35
C GLU A 174 15.11 -14.03 -3.51
N MET A 175 14.47 -15.16 -3.21
CA MET A 175 13.77 -15.98 -4.21
C MET A 175 12.44 -15.35 -4.65
N MET A 176 11.70 -14.73 -3.73
CA MET A 176 10.40 -14.09 -4.04
C MET A 176 10.56 -12.76 -4.77
N TYR A 177 11.63 -12.01 -4.48
CA TYR A 177 11.88 -10.66 -5.00
C TYR A 177 13.27 -10.58 -5.68
N PRO A 178 13.49 -11.30 -6.80
CA PRO A 178 14.79 -11.31 -7.47
C PRO A 178 15.24 -9.93 -7.96
N HIS A 179 14.30 -9.01 -8.19
CA HIS A 179 14.56 -7.63 -8.60
C HIS A 179 15.11 -6.74 -7.47
N ALA A 180 14.96 -7.14 -6.20
CA ALA A 180 15.47 -6.41 -5.05
C ALA A 180 17.01 -6.50 -4.91
N GLY A 181 17.66 -7.29 -5.77
CA GLY A 181 19.07 -7.59 -5.67
C GLY A 181 19.40 -8.42 -4.41
N ARG A 182 20.70 -8.56 -4.13
CA ARG A 182 21.18 -9.26 -2.94
C ARG A 182 20.85 -8.46 -1.69
N ILE A 183 20.23 -9.10 -0.70
CA ILE A 183 19.98 -8.48 0.60
C ILE A 183 21.25 -8.66 1.45
N ALA A 184 21.90 -7.58 1.91
CA ALA A 184 23.14 -7.72 2.67
C ALA A 184 22.89 -8.14 4.12
N HIS A 185 22.01 -7.41 4.81
CA HIS A 185 21.67 -7.62 6.21
C HIS A 185 20.17 -7.46 6.44
N MET A 186 19.65 -8.28 7.35
CA MET A 186 18.26 -8.22 7.81
C MET A 186 18.20 -8.35 9.31
N THR A 187 17.12 -7.85 9.89
CA THR A 187 16.76 -8.06 11.29
C THR A 187 15.29 -8.46 11.40
N ILE A 188 14.95 -9.13 12.49
CA ILE A 188 13.58 -9.38 12.91
C ILE A 188 13.33 -8.50 14.13
N ALA A 189 12.28 -7.68 14.08
CA ALA A 189 11.97 -6.70 15.11
C ALA A 189 10.51 -6.81 15.55
N PRO A 190 10.19 -6.49 16.81
CA PRO A 190 8.82 -6.26 17.22
C PRO A 190 8.23 -5.04 16.50
N ILE A 191 6.90 -4.99 16.41
CA ILE A 191 6.12 -3.88 15.86
C ILE A 191 5.15 -3.36 16.91
N ALA A 192 4.90 -2.05 16.88
CA ALA A 192 3.85 -1.42 17.65
C ALA A 192 3.37 -0.14 16.95
N PRO A 193 2.09 0.23 17.06
CA PRO A 193 1.62 1.57 16.70
C PRO A 193 2.31 2.63 17.56
N MET A 194 2.49 3.83 17.01
CA MET A 194 3.21 4.93 17.65
C MET A 194 2.67 5.26 19.04
N GLN A 195 1.35 5.28 19.22
CA GLN A 195 0.72 5.57 20.51
C GLN A 195 0.97 4.47 21.54
N GLU A 196 0.88 3.19 21.15
CA GLU A 196 1.17 2.04 22.02
C GLU A 196 2.64 2.08 22.46
N TRP A 197 3.56 2.21 21.49
CA TRP A 197 4.99 2.29 21.78
C TRP A 197 5.34 3.47 22.70
N CYS A 198 4.80 4.66 22.41
CA CYS A 198 5.08 5.85 23.22
C CYS A 198 4.58 5.69 24.66
N LYS A 199 3.39 5.11 24.85
CA LYS A 199 2.83 4.81 26.16
C LYS A 199 3.75 3.88 26.95
N ASP A 200 4.19 2.79 26.34
CA ASP A 200 5.03 1.78 26.99
C ASP A 200 6.46 2.30 27.27
N ALA A 201 6.99 3.13 26.38
CA ALA A 201 8.32 3.75 26.50
C ALA A 201 8.33 5.00 27.40
N GLY A 202 7.18 5.47 27.88
CA GLY A 202 7.08 6.72 28.65
C GLY A 202 7.41 7.98 27.83
N VAL A 203 7.24 7.93 26.51
CA VAL A 203 7.44 9.04 25.58
C VAL A 203 6.11 9.76 25.34
N GLN A 204 6.12 11.09 25.31
CA GLN A 204 4.90 11.85 25.03
C GLN A 204 4.54 11.74 23.53
N CYS A 205 3.39 11.14 23.23
CA CYS A 205 2.75 11.20 21.93
C CYS A 205 1.66 12.27 21.92
N ARG A 206 1.77 13.25 21.02
CA ARG A 206 0.77 14.32 20.84
C ARG A 206 -0.12 13.99 19.65
N VAL A 207 -1.43 14.07 19.85
CA VAL A 207 -2.39 14.10 18.73
C VAL A 207 -2.47 15.53 18.24
N ILE A 208 -1.97 15.76 17.03
CA ILE A 208 -1.89 17.08 16.40
C ILE A 208 -3.19 17.40 15.68
N ASP A 209 -3.76 16.40 15.03
CA ASP A 209 -5.06 16.47 14.38
C ASP A 209 -5.79 15.14 14.54
N GLN A 210 -7.11 15.20 14.68
CA GLN A 210 -7.95 14.00 14.80
C GLN A 210 -8.26 13.43 13.41
N ALA A 211 -8.77 12.20 13.38
CA ALA A 211 -9.39 11.67 12.17
C ALA A 211 -10.67 12.45 11.84
N HIS A 212 -10.85 12.80 10.57
CA HIS A 212 -12.02 13.54 10.08
C HIS A 212 -12.74 12.75 9.00
N GLU A 213 -14.07 12.77 9.02
CA GLU A 213 -14.86 12.41 7.84
C GLU A 213 -14.81 13.56 6.85
N ILE A 214 -14.38 13.26 5.63
CA ILE A 214 -14.30 14.19 4.51
C ILE A 214 -15.40 13.84 3.53
N GLU A 215 -16.23 14.82 3.22
CA GLU A 215 -17.23 14.74 2.15
C GLU A 215 -16.90 15.76 1.08
N LEU A 216 -16.74 15.29 -0.16
CA LEU A 216 -16.43 16.11 -1.31
C LEU A 216 -17.60 16.08 -2.27
N ALA A 217 -18.26 17.22 -2.43
CA ALA A 217 -19.28 17.41 -3.45
C ALA A 217 -18.63 17.47 -4.85
N PRO A 218 -19.33 17.02 -5.91
CA PRO A 218 -18.85 17.22 -7.28
C PRO A 218 -18.76 18.72 -7.57
N THR A 219 -17.59 19.16 -8.03
CA THR A 219 -17.33 20.56 -8.37
C THR A 219 -17.83 20.95 -9.77
N THR A 220 -18.14 19.95 -10.61
CA THR A 220 -18.68 20.10 -11.97
C THR A 220 -19.56 18.89 -12.32
N PRO A 221 -20.38 18.95 -13.39
CA PRO A 221 -21.07 17.77 -13.93
C PRO A 221 -20.13 16.65 -14.42
N TYR A 222 -18.84 16.94 -14.55
CA TYR A 222 -17.80 16.02 -15.03
C TYR A 222 -16.90 15.48 -13.91
N SER A 223 -17.18 15.85 -12.65
CA SER A 223 -16.57 15.25 -11.47
C SER A 223 -17.59 14.38 -10.71
N ARG A 224 -17.10 13.65 -9.71
CA ARG A 224 -17.92 12.77 -8.86
C ARG A 224 -17.83 13.24 -7.42
N ALA A 225 -18.87 12.96 -6.65
CA ALA A 225 -18.79 13.03 -5.21
C ALA A 225 -17.79 11.98 -4.70
N ASP A 226 -17.16 12.26 -3.56
CA ASP A 226 -16.28 11.32 -2.88
C ASP A 226 -16.39 11.49 -1.35
N SER A 227 -16.10 10.44 -0.60
CA SER A 227 -15.99 10.52 0.85
C SER A 227 -15.01 9.51 1.42
N TYR A 228 -14.29 9.92 2.46
CA TYR A 228 -13.31 9.09 3.15
C TYR A 228 -13.01 9.63 4.55
N THR A 229 -12.35 8.82 5.37
CA THR A 229 -11.89 9.22 6.70
C THR A 229 -10.39 9.44 6.66
N THR A 230 -9.91 10.61 7.13
CA THR A 230 -8.47 10.82 7.32
C THR A 230 -7.97 10.03 8.52
N ASP A 231 -6.69 9.66 8.51
CA ASP A 231 -6.07 9.20 9.74
C ASP A 231 -5.75 10.37 10.68
N PRO A 232 -5.60 10.13 12.00
CA PRO A 232 -5.07 11.14 12.90
C PRO A 232 -3.60 11.47 12.59
N ILE A 233 -3.23 12.73 12.80
CA ILE A 233 -1.85 13.19 12.73
C ILE A 233 -1.24 13.13 14.13
N LEU A 234 -0.14 12.40 14.26
CA LEU A 234 0.57 12.24 15.53
C LEU A 234 1.97 12.84 15.47
N PHE A 235 2.48 13.24 16.63
CA PHE A 235 3.86 13.67 16.78
C PHE A 235 4.47 13.14 18.07
N ALA A 236 5.69 12.61 17.99
CA ALA A 236 6.51 12.28 19.15
C ALA A 236 7.98 12.58 18.87
N SER A 237 8.70 12.92 19.93
CA SER A 237 10.16 13.02 19.93
C SER A 237 10.70 11.79 20.63
N ILE A 238 11.36 10.91 19.90
CA ILE A 238 11.82 9.60 20.38
C ILE A 238 13.31 9.70 20.74
N PRO A 239 13.69 9.77 22.04
CA PRO A 239 15.10 9.79 22.44
C PRO A 239 15.77 8.49 22.03
N GLY A 240 16.94 8.55 21.39
CA GLY A 240 17.61 7.35 20.88
C GLY A 240 16.87 6.67 19.73
N GLY A 241 15.92 7.36 19.07
CA GLY A 241 15.18 6.82 17.94
C GLY A 241 16.09 6.50 16.76
N GLN A 242 15.64 5.54 15.96
CA GLN A 242 16.44 4.85 14.95
C GLN A 242 15.75 4.88 13.59
N TRP A 243 16.54 4.75 12.53
CA TRP A 243 16.04 4.69 11.15
C TRP A 243 17.01 3.92 10.24
N VAL A 244 16.46 3.08 9.37
CA VAL A 244 17.21 2.47 8.26
C VAL A 244 16.93 3.30 7.00
N SER A 245 17.94 4.00 6.51
CA SER A 245 17.75 4.93 5.38
C SER A 245 17.33 4.20 4.10
N GLY A 246 16.29 4.70 3.45
CA GLY A 246 15.66 4.02 2.30
C GLY A 246 14.47 3.13 2.67
N TRP A 247 14.20 2.92 3.96
CA TRP A 247 13.01 2.24 4.45
C TRP A 247 12.09 3.22 5.20
N ASP A 248 10.78 3.01 5.09
CA ASP A 248 9.78 4.05 5.40
C ASP A 248 9.37 4.17 6.87
N PHE A 249 9.97 3.39 7.77
CA PHE A 249 9.48 3.26 9.15
C PHE A 249 10.52 3.71 10.17
N ALA A 250 10.04 4.48 11.15
CA ALA A 250 10.81 4.86 12.32
C ALA A 250 10.95 3.65 13.26
N ILE A 251 12.05 3.62 14.01
CA ILE A 251 12.36 2.57 14.96
C ILE A 251 12.55 3.22 16.33
N GLY A 252 11.93 2.65 17.36
CA GLY A 252 12.09 3.05 18.75
C GLY A 252 13.52 2.87 19.26
N SER A 253 13.82 3.40 20.44
CA SER A 253 15.12 3.22 21.09
C SER A 253 15.42 1.77 21.47
N ASP A 254 14.38 0.97 21.67
CA ASP A 254 14.40 -0.47 21.98
C ASP A 254 14.51 -1.37 20.74
N GLY A 255 14.46 -0.80 19.53
CA GLY A 255 14.45 -1.54 18.28
C GLY A 255 13.06 -1.95 17.78
N THR A 256 11.99 -1.54 18.47
CA THR A 256 10.61 -1.76 18.01
C THR A 256 10.32 -0.87 16.80
N VAL A 257 9.79 -1.45 15.73
CA VAL A 257 9.38 -0.70 14.54
C VAL A 257 8.03 -0.02 14.82
N ILE A 258 7.97 1.28 14.57
CA ILE A 258 6.74 2.07 14.68
C ILE A 258 5.94 1.89 13.40
N GLU A 259 5.00 0.93 13.42
CA GLU A 259 4.42 0.36 12.19
C GLU A 259 3.52 1.30 11.39
N ASP A 260 3.02 2.36 12.03
CA ASP A 260 2.14 3.36 11.47
C ASP A 260 2.84 4.68 11.16
N SER A 261 4.18 4.71 11.22
CA SER A 261 5.01 5.91 11.01
C SER A 261 5.32 6.21 9.53
N GLY A 262 5.21 5.21 8.66
CA GLY A 262 5.37 5.33 7.21
C GLY A 262 4.23 6.10 6.53
N TYR A 263 4.43 6.47 5.26
CA TYR A 263 3.36 7.08 4.44
C TYR A 263 2.42 6.01 3.87
N MET A 264 2.93 4.79 3.68
CA MET A 264 2.12 3.60 3.38
C MET A 264 1.95 2.74 4.63
N ASP A 265 0.83 2.04 4.72
CA ASP A 265 0.65 0.92 5.64
C ASP A 265 1.82 -0.07 5.47
N ILE A 266 2.44 -0.48 6.58
CA ILE A 266 3.53 -1.45 6.61
C ILE A 266 3.18 -2.79 5.94
N LYS A 267 1.90 -3.13 5.74
CA LYS A 267 1.53 -4.30 4.93
C LYS A 267 1.95 -4.18 3.46
N HIS A 268 2.17 -2.97 2.95
CA HIS A 268 2.60 -2.73 1.58
C HIS A 268 4.11 -2.93 1.45
N VAL A 269 4.50 -3.89 0.62
CA VAL A 269 5.91 -4.26 0.41
C VAL A 269 6.46 -3.54 -0.82
N PHE A 270 7.59 -2.86 -0.67
CA PHE A 270 8.31 -2.28 -1.80
C PHE A 270 9.16 -3.36 -2.49
N ASN A 271 8.93 -3.59 -3.78
CA ASN A 271 9.65 -4.64 -4.53
C ASN A 271 11.18 -4.50 -4.52
N HIS A 272 11.71 -3.29 -4.32
CA HIS A 272 13.17 -3.02 -4.26
C HIS A 272 13.74 -3.04 -2.82
N ALA A 273 12.88 -2.99 -1.81
CA ALA A 273 13.24 -3.04 -0.39
C ALA A 273 12.23 -3.93 0.37
N PRO A 274 12.19 -5.23 0.08
CA PRO A 274 11.15 -6.10 0.62
C PRO A 274 11.33 -6.30 2.12
N HIS A 275 10.21 -6.32 2.84
CA HIS A 275 10.09 -6.71 4.24
C HIS A 275 8.95 -7.72 4.40
N VAL A 276 8.89 -8.38 5.55
CA VAL A 276 7.83 -9.31 5.90
C VAL A 276 7.11 -8.78 7.13
N TYR A 277 5.87 -8.38 6.96
CA TYR A 277 5.01 -7.92 8.04
C TYR A 277 4.14 -9.07 8.55
N PHE A 278 4.18 -9.36 9.85
CA PHE A 278 3.35 -10.38 10.48
C PHE A 278 2.67 -9.83 11.75
N PRO A 279 1.51 -9.16 11.59
CA PRO A 279 0.84 -8.44 12.69
C PRO A 279 0.38 -9.36 13.81
N SER A 280 -0.15 -10.54 13.48
CA SER A 280 -0.62 -11.52 14.48
C SER A 280 0.49 -11.96 15.43
N ALA A 281 1.71 -12.08 14.90
CA ALA A 281 2.88 -12.38 15.70
C ALA A 281 3.55 -11.13 16.28
N LYS A 282 3.06 -9.90 16.01
CA LYS A 282 3.73 -8.64 16.35
C LYS A 282 5.21 -8.61 15.92
N LEU A 283 5.50 -9.02 14.68
CA LEU A 283 6.87 -9.07 14.14
C LEU A 283 6.96 -8.49 12.73
N VAL A 284 8.11 -7.91 12.42
CA VAL A 284 8.51 -7.54 11.07
C VAL A 284 9.95 -7.98 10.79
N GLY A 285 10.17 -8.55 9.61
CA GLY A 285 11.50 -8.83 9.08
C GLY A 285 11.89 -7.79 8.04
N HIS A 286 12.91 -6.98 8.29
CA HIS A 286 13.27 -5.87 7.39
C HIS A 286 14.78 -5.76 7.17
N ARG A 287 15.16 -5.01 6.13
CA ARG A 287 16.57 -4.68 5.86
C ARG A 287 17.15 -3.85 7.01
N SER A 288 18.41 -4.12 7.34
CA SER A 288 19.15 -3.40 8.39
C SER A 288 20.63 -3.31 8.00
N SER A 289 21.49 -2.92 8.93
CA SER A 289 22.94 -2.87 8.79
C SER A 289 23.60 -3.54 9.98
N ALA A 290 24.76 -4.17 9.78
CA ALA A 290 25.55 -4.77 10.86
C ALA A 290 26.04 -3.76 11.90
N GLN A 291 26.13 -2.49 11.51
CA GLN A 291 26.52 -1.39 12.38
C GLN A 291 25.41 -0.33 12.43
N ILE A 292 25.21 0.21 13.63
CA ILE A 292 24.35 1.35 13.89
C ILE A 292 25.24 2.58 14.01
N ILE A 293 25.01 3.56 13.14
CA ILE A 293 25.73 4.84 13.13
C ILE A 293 25.03 5.77 14.13
N ASN A 294 25.72 6.14 15.20
CA ASN A 294 25.19 7.10 16.16
C ASN A 294 25.43 8.53 15.67
N VAL A 295 24.39 9.35 15.70
CA VAL A 295 24.40 10.76 15.32
C VAL A 295 23.89 11.56 16.51
N ASP A 296 24.75 12.38 17.09
CA ASP A 296 24.41 13.21 18.25
C ASP A 296 23.68 14.49 17.83
N GLU A 297 22.52 14.32 17.18
CA GLU A 297 21.65 15.43 16.75
C GLU A 297 20.18 15.11 17.01
N ASP A 298 19.39 16.16 17.23
CA ASP A 298 17.93 16.08 17.21
C ASP A 298 17.47 16.31 15.78
N VAL A 299 16.74 15.35 15.24
CA VAL A 299 16.40 15.33 13.82
C VAL A 299 14.90 15.20 13.61
N LEU A 300 14.37 15.84 12.58
CA LEU A 300 13.06 15.53 12.00
C LEU A 300 13.23 14.45 10.94
N TRP A 301 12.41 13.42 11.06
CA TRP A 301 12.35 12.33 10.10
C TRP A 301 11.33 12.60 9.00
N VAL A 302 11.82 12.77 7.77
CA VAL A 302 11.01 13.07 6.59
C VAL A 302 10.75 11.83 5.70
N SER A 303 11.28 10.66 6.09
CA SER A 303 11.10 9.34 5.45
C SER A 303 10.74 9.36 3.97
N ALA A 304 11.70 9.15 3.06
CA ALA A 304 11.43 9.30 1.64
C ALA A 304 11.92 8.09 0.81
N PRO A 305 11.30 6.90 0.93
CA PRO A 305 11.70 5.72 0.14
C PRO A 305 11.52 5.93 -1.37
N MET A 306 10.48 6.66 -1.78
CA MET A 306 10.19 7.04 -3.16
C MET A 306 10.69 8.45 -3.51
N HIS A 307 11.75 8.92 -2.83
CA HIS A 307 12.26 10.29 -2.95
C HIS A 307 12.56 10.75 -4.38
N ASN A 308 12.89 9.86 -5.31
CA ASN A 308 13.16 10.21 -6.70
C ASN A 308 11.89 10.51 -7.52
N HIS A 309 10.71 10.45 -6.91
CA HIS A 309 9.43 10.71 -7.55
C HIS A 309 8.80 11.99 -6.98
N ILE A 310 8.82 13.08 -7.76
CA ILE A 310 8.38 14.41 -7.29
C ILE A 310 6.93 14.44 -6.81
N GLY A 311 6.06 13.57 -7.32
CA GLY A 311 4.69 13.44 -6.82
C GLY A 311 4.63 13.03 -5.35
N HIS A 312 5.14 11.84 -5.05
CA HIS A 312 5.34 11.35 -3.69
C HIS A 312 6.11 12.33 -2.80
N TRP A 313 7.15 12.98 -3.32
CA TRP A 313 7.84 14.03 -2.55
C TRP A 313 6.91 15.14 -2.07
N LEU A 314 6.10 15.71 -2.97
CA LEU A 314 5.21 16.81 -2.64
C LEU A 314 4.08 16.41 -1.68
N ILE A 315 3.53 15.20 -1.82
CA ILE A 315 2.31 14.80 -1.09
C ILE A 315 2.57 13.93 0.15
N ASP A 316 3.66 13.16 0.19
CA ASP A 316 3.96 12.20 1.27
C ASP A 316 5.04 12.71 2.23
N PHE A 317 6.04 13.41 1.70
CA PHE A 317 7.29 13.70 2.43
C PHE A 317 7.39 15.16 2.83
N LEU A 318 7.14 16.08 1.90
CA LEU A 318 7.19 17.52 2.17
C LEU A 318 6.26 17.96 3.31
N PRO A 319 5.02 17.43 3.46
CA PRO A 319 4.15 17.78 4.58
C PRO A 319 4.71 17.41 5.95
N ARG A 320 5.63 16.44 6.04
CA ARG A 320 6.25 16.06 7.32
C ARG A 320 7.04 17.20 7.95
N LEU A 321 7.45 18.21 7.17
CA LEU A 321 8.11 19.42 7.66
C LEU A 321 7.24 20.27 8.60
N ILE A 322 5.92 20.06 8.65
CA ILE A 322 5.05 20.60 9.72
C ILE A 322 5.63 20.23 11.09
N GLY A 323 6.23 19.04 11.22
CA GLY A 323 6.90 18.57 12.42
C GLY A 323 8.01 19.47 12.94
N ARG A 324 8.64 20.31 12.10
CA ARG A 324 9.70 21.25 12.54
C ARG A 324 9.16 22.26 13.55
N ALA A 325 8.00 22.85 13.25
CA ALA A 325 7.35 23.81 14.15
C ALA A 325 6.90 23.12 15.45
N LEU A 326 6.39 21.89 15.35
CA LEU A 326 5.91 21.12 16.49
C LEU A 326 7.03 20.75 17.48
N ALA A 327 8.23 20.46 16.97
CA ALA A 327 9.38 20.10 17.79
C ALA A 327 9.85 21.25 18.70
N GLY A 328 9.56 22.51 18.35
CA GLY A 328 9.97 23.69 19.13
C GLY A 328 11.49 23.89 19.22
N ASN A 329 12.28 23.19 18.40
CA ASN A 329 13.74 23.30 18.37
C ASN A 329 14.20 24.01 17.08
N PRO A 330 14.72 25.24 17.15
CA PRO A 330 15.17 25.98 15.97
C PRO A 330 16.44 25.40 15.34
N ARG A 331 17.18 24.53 16.04
CA ARG A 331 18.36 23.82 15.52
C ARG A 331 18.04 22.42 14.99
N LEU A 332 16.76 22.07 14.90
CA LEU A 332 16.34 20.74 14.47
C LEU A 332 16.82 20.49 13.03
N LYS A 333 17.65 19.46 12.89
CA LYS A 333 18.14 18.99 11.60
C LYS A 333 17.06 18.17 10.89
N VAL A 334 17.17 18.01 9.58
CA VAL A 334 16.28 17.17 8.78
C VAL A 334 17.09 16.01 8.22
N VAL A 335 16.65 14.77 8.49
CA VAL A 335 17.31 13.58 7.93
C VAL A 335 16.60 13.13 6.66
N VAL A 336 17.38 12.88 5.61
CA VAL A 336 16.93 12.40 4.30
C VAL A 336 17.88 11.34 3.75
N PRO A 337 17.45 10.48 2.82
CA PRO A 337 18.38 9.60 2.10
C PRO A 337 19.40 10.44 1.31
N GLU A 338 20.65 10.01 1.26
CA GLU A 338 21.71 10.70 0.50
C GLU A 338 21.39 10.79 -1.00
N THR A 339 20.58 9.85 -1.49
CA THR A 339 20.11 9.76 -2.87
C THR A 339 19.07 10.82 -3.23
N LEU A 340 18.53 11.58 -2.27
CA LEU A 340 17.68 12.76 -2.49
C LEU A 340 18.52 13.93 -3.05
N THR A 341 18.84 13.89 -4.34
CA THR A 341 19.77 14.84 -4.99
C THR A 341 19.11 15.73 -6.04
N GLY A 342 17.85 15.47 -6.41
CA GLY A 342 17.12 16.26 -7.40
C GLY A 342 16.94 17.72 -6.98
N ALA A 343 17.21 18.65 -7.90
CA ALA A 343 17.15 20.10 -7.64
C ALA A 343 15.82 20.57 -7.04
N LYS A 344 14.69 20.02 -7.51
CA LYS A 344 13.34 20.34 -7.01
C LYS A 344 13.14 19.97 -5.53
N PHE A 345 13.82 18.93 -5.06
CA PHE A 345 13.76 18.52 -3.65
C PHE A 345 14.50 19.51 -2.77
N THR A 346 15.74 19.86 -3.15
CA THR A 346 16.52 20.87 -2.44
C THR A 346 15.84 22.23 -2.46
N GLU A 347 15.25 22.61 -3.60
CA GLU A 347 14.50 23.85 -3.75
C GLU A 347 13.29 23.93 -2.80
N THR A 348 12.47 22.87 -2.74
CA THR A 348 11.30 22.82 -1.83
C THR A 348 11.69 22.74 -0.36
N LEU A 349 12.80 22.07 -0.02
CA LEU A 349 13.37 22.12 1.34
C LEU A 349 13.79 23.54 1.73
N ALA A 350 14.48 24.25 0.82
CA ALA A 350 14.89 25.63 1.04
C ALA A 350 13.68 26.57 1.17
N MET A 351 12.65 26.40 0.34
CA MET A 351 11.37 27.12 0.47
C MET A 351 10.72 26.89 1.85
N ALA A 352 10.85 25.68 2.39
CA ALA A 352 10.35 25.32 3.72
C ALA A 352 11.28 25.76 4.87
N GLY A 353 12.28 26.59 4.57
CA GLY A 353 13.24 27.14 5.53
C GLY A 353 14.24 26.12 6.05
N VAL A 354 14.50 25.02 5.32
CA VAL A 354 15.54 24.04 5.65
C VAL A 354 16.79 24.40 4.86
N ALA A 355 17.79 24.98 5.53
CA ALA A 355 19.09 25.24 4.92
C ALA A 355 19.84 23.92 4.65
N ASP A 356 20.70 23.88 3.63
CA ASP A 356 21.47 22.66 3.31
C ASP A 356 22.36 22.21 4.48
N ALA A 357 22.89 23.16 5.27
CA ALA A 357 23.63 22.87 6.51
C ALA A 357 22.78 22.25 7.64
N ASP A 358 21.45 22.28 7.52
CA ASP A 358 20.53 21.62 8.43
C ASP A 358 20.06 20.25 7.93
N ILE A 359 20.54 19.79 6.77
CA ILE A 359 20.22 18.50 6.20
C ILE A 359 21.31 17.48 6.55
N ILE A 360 20.90 16.37 7.15
CA ILE A 360 21.75 15.20 7.35
C ILE A 360 21.39 14.18 6.28
N ARG A 361 22.33 13.92 5.38
CA ARG A 361 22.20 12.94 4.30
C ARG A 361 22.65 11.57 4.80
N CYS A 362 21.69 10.68 5.00
CA CYS A 362 21.91 9.32 5.48
C CYS A 362 22.22 8.39 4.31
N ARG A 363 23.29 7.61 4.43
CA ARG A 363 23.69 6.61 3.43
C ARG A 363 22.58 5.59 3.24
N HIS A 364 22.26 5.26 1.98
CA HIS A 364 21.21 4.27 1.69
C HIS A 364 21.54 2.91 2.35
N ASP A 365 20.51 2.21 2.82
CA ASP A 365 20.58 0.95 3.58
C ASP A 365 21.37 0.99 4.91
N ALA A 366 21.90 2.14 5.34
CA ALA A 366 22.56 2.27 6.64
C ALA A 366 21.56 2.49 7.77
N HIS A 367 21.88 1.92 8.93
CA HIS A 367 21.08 2.03 10.16
C HIS A 367 21.66 3.14 11.04
N TYR A 368 20.83 4.12 11.39
CA TYR A 368 21.18 5.27 12.22
C TYR A 368 20.45 5.23 13.55
N ARG A 369 21.12 5.73 14.59
CA ARG A 369 20.52 6.12 15.87
C ARG A 369 20.80 7.60 16.10
N PHE A 370 19.78 8.36 16.46
CA PHE A 370 19.88 9.80 16.69
C PHE A 370 19.77 10.12 18.19
N ARG A 371 20.26 11.30 18.63
CA ARG A 371 19.99 11.78 19.99
C ARG A 371 18.48 11.82 20.25
N SER A 372 17.74 12.39 19.29
CA SER A 372 16.28 12.34 19.27
C SER A 372 15.75 12.28 17.84
N LEU A 373 14.85 11.32 17.56
CA LEU A 373 14.14 11.19 16.30
C LEU A 373 12.73 11.78 16.46
N ASN A 374 12.47 12.91 15.83
CA ASN A 374 11.16 13.54 15.82
C ASN A 374 10.36 12.95 14.66
N VAL A 375 9.25 12.28 15.01
CA VAL A 375 8.39 11.57 14.07
C VAL A 375 7.10 12.35 13.93
N TYR A 376 6.86 12.87 12.73
CA TYR A 376 5.55 13.38 12.30
C TYR A 376 4.84 12.26 11.53
N ARG A 377 3.85 11.64 12.17
CA ARG A 377 3.04 10.60 11.57
C ARG A 377 1.93 11.26 10.77
N ALA A 378 2.17 11.39 9.47
CA ALA A 378 1.26 12.02 8.52
C ALA A 378 -0.02 11.19 8.28
N GLY A 379 0.09 9.86 8.39
CA GLY A 379 -0.95 8.95 7.93
C GLY A 379 -0.92 8.70 6.43
N HIS A 380 -1.93 8.00 5.96
CA HIS A 380 -2.06 7.71 4.54
C HIS A 380 -2.32 8.99 3.75
N SER A 381 -1.58 9.15 2.66
CA SER A 381 -1.65 10.31 1.75
C SER A 381 -2.61 10.13 0.58
N MET A 382 -3.23 8.94 0.50
CA MET A 382 -4.09 8.53 -0.61
C MET A 382 -5.38 7.91 -0.04
N PRO A 383 -6.42 8.71 0.23
CA PRO A 383 -6.56 10.14 -0.12
C PRO A 383 -5.83 11.14 0.81
N PRO A 384 -5.55 12.38 0.36
CA PRO A 384 -4.69 13.31 1.09
C PRO A 384 -5.36 13.95 2.31
N HIS A 385 -4.57 14.33 3.32
CA HIS A 385 -5.07 15.06 4.49
C HIS A 385 -5.20 16.58 4.20
N PRO A 386 -6.31 17.26 4.58
CA PRO A 386 -6.48 18.71 4.34
C PRO A 386 -5.35 19.58 4.88
N ALA A 387 -4.87 19.30 6.10
CA ALA A 387 -3.71 19.98 6.69
C ALA A 387 -2.45 19.90 5.82
N HIS A 388 -2.20 18.77 5.15
CA HIS A 388 -1.04 18.61 4.26
C HIS A 388 -1.23 19.34 2.95
N VAL A 389 -2.42 19.25 2.36
CA VAL A 389 -2.76 20.01 1.15
C VAL A 389 -2.60 21.51 1.41
N LYS A 390 -3.10 22.00 2.54
CA LYS A 390 -2.93 23.39 2.94
C LYS A 390 -1.45 23.76 3.11
N TYR A 391 -0.67 22.94 3.82
CA TYR A 391 0.75 23.21 4.05
C TYR A 391 1.54 23.32 2.73
N VAL A 392 1.35 22.36 1.82
CA VAL A 392 2.02 22.37 0.51
C VAL A 392 1.55 23.57 -0.32
N ARG A 393 0.26 23.91 -0.26
CA ARG A 393 -0.29 25.10 -0.91
C ARG A 393 0.36 26.40 -0.42
N ASP A 394 0.39 26.61 0.89
CA ASP A 394 0.96 27.82 1.49
C ASP A 394 2.45 27.95 1.16
N LEU A 395 3.16 26.82 1.12
CA LEU A 395 4.59 26.76 0.78
C LEU A 395 4.87 27.09 -0.68
N LEU A 396 4.12 26.49 -1.60
CA LEU A 396 4.36 26.60 -3.04
C LEU A 396 3.76 27.88 -3.65
N ARG A 397 2.74 28.45 -3.02
CA ARG A 397 2.05 29.67 -3.47
C ARG A 397 1.78 30.60 -2.28
N PRO A 398 2.82 31.20 -1.69
CA PRO A 398 2.65 32.17 -0.61
C PRO A 398 1.92 33.42 -1.13
N GLU A 399 1.03 33.96 -0.31
CA GLU A 399 0.37 35.25 -0.60
C GLU A 399 1.17 36.42 0.00
N PRO A 400 1.24 37.59 -0.65
CA PRO A 400 0.65 37.89 -1.95
C PRO A 400 1.47 37.29 -3.10
N VAL A 401 0.79 36.79 -4.13
CA VAL A 401 1.46 36.34 -5.36
C VAL A 401 2.09 37.55 -6.08
N PRO A 402 3.42 37.58 -6.31
CA PRO A 402 4.06 38.71 -6.99
C PRO A 402 3.48 38.91 -8.39
N SER A 403 3.23 40.15 -8.79
CA SER A 403 2.80 40.49 -10.16
C SER A 403 3.96 40.30 -11.15
N SER A 404 3.69 39.66 -12.30
CA SER A 404 4.71 39.47 -13.34
C SER A 404 4.53 40.48 -14.49
N PRO A 405 5.58 41.20 -14.92
CA PRO A 405 5.46 42.30 -15.91
C PRO A 405 5.00 41.87 -17.32
N GLY A 406 5.06 40.59 -17.67
CA GLY A 406 4.78 40.08 -19.03
C GLY A 406 3.39 39.49 -19.25
N GLY A 407 2.52 39.52 -18.23
CA GLY A 407 1.31 38.68 -18.22
C GLY A 407 1.66 37.19 -18.09
N ARG A 408 0.72 36.38 -17.59
CA ARG A 408 0.92 34.94 -17.40
C ARG A 408 -0.09 34.14 -18.23
N ALA A 409 0.28 32.90 -18.55
CA ALA A 409 -0.57 32.01 -19.31
C ALA A 409 -1.85 31.70 -18.51
N LYS A 410 -3.01 32.07 -19.07
CA LYS A 410 -4.32 31.77 -18.46
C LYS A 410 -4.75 30.32 -18.68
N ARG A 411 -4.19 29.63 -19.66
CA ARG A 411 -4.62 28.28 -20.08
C ARG A 411 -3.39 27.47 -20.41
N VAL A 412 -3.22 26.34 -19.74
CA VAL A 412 -1.98 25.56 -19.80
C VAL A 412 -2.29 24.09 -20.04
N TYR A 413 -1.61 23.51 -21.01
CA TYR A 413 -1.58 22.07 -21.25
C TYR A 413 -0.23 21.50 -20.78
N PHE A 414 -0.28 20.46 -19.95
CA PHE A 414 0.92 19.71 -19.55
C PHE A 414 1.23 18.62 -20.57
N ALA A 415 2.16 18.93 -21.48
CA ALA A 415 2.76 17.94 -22.36
C ALA A 415 3.60 16.94 -21.55
N ARG A 416 3.62 15.70 -22.01
CA ARG A 416 4.36 14.59 -21.38
C ARG A 416 5.55 14.13 -22.21
N THR A 417 6.11 15.04 -23.01
CA THR A 417 7.22 14.78 -23.94
C THR A 417 8.46 14.24 -23.24
N GLY A 418 8.85 14.80 -22.09
CA GLY A 418 10.01 14.37 -21.32
C GLY A 418 9.80 13.10 -20.50
N ILE A 419 8.54 12.70 -20.26
CA ILE A 419 8.20 11.49 -19.48
C ILE A 419 7.98 10.29 -20.39
N ASP A 420 7.51 10.52 -21.63
CA ASP A 420 7.20 9.50 -22.64
C ASP A 420 6.21 8.43 -22.15
N SER A 421 5.23 8.87 -21.36
CA SER A 421 4.13 8.04 -20.84
C SER A 421 2.82 8.81 -20.80
N ARG A 422 1.70 8.13 -21.07
CA ARG A 422 0.35 8.69 -21.22
C ARG A 422 0.29 9.86 -22.20
N ARG A 423 0.89 9.67 -23.39
CA ARG A 423 0.94 10.71 -24.43
C ARG A 423 -0.37 10.78 -25.20
N VAL A 424 -0.70 11.94 -25.76
CA VAL A 424 -1.80 12.08 -26.71
C VAL A 424 -1.32 11.58 -28.08
N ILE A 425 -2.06 10.67 -28.74
CA ILE A 425 -1.64 10.12 -30.04
C ILE A 425 -2.17 10.90 -31.23
N ASN A 426 -3.35 11.52 -31.10
CA ASN A 426 -3.94 12.40 -32.11
C ASN A 426 -3.48 13.86 -31.92
N GLU A 427 -2.15 14.05 -31.80
CA GLU A 427 -1.51 15.33 -31.42
C GLU A 427 -1.97 16.50 -32.29
N GLN A 428 -2.08 16.32 -33.62
CA GLN A 428 -2.43 17.41 -34.54
C GLN A 428 -3.84 17.97 -34.27
N ASP A 429 -4.85 17.12 -34.15
CA ASP A 429 -6.23 17.55 -33.90
C ASP A 429 -6.38 18.11 -32.49
N PHE A 430 -5.69 17.52 -31.51
CA PHE A 430 -5.68 17.97 -30.13
C PHE A 430 -5.05 19.36 -29.99
N HIS A 431 -3.87 19.58 -30.59
CA HIS A 431 -3.20 20.88 -30.56
C HIS A 431 -4.01 21.98 -31.27
N ARG A 432 -4.72 21.66 -32.36
CA ARG A 432 -5.63 22.62 -32.99
C ARG A 432 -6.70 23.13 -32.02
N VAL A 433 -7.34 22.25 -31.25
CA VAL A 433 -8.33 22.66 -30.22
C VAL A 433 -7.67 23.51 -29.12
N LEU A 434 -6.47 23.13 -28.68
CA LEU A 434 -5.72 23.91 -27.69
C LEU A 434 -5.39 25.31 -28.21
N ASP A 435 -4.92 25.43 -29.44
CA ASP A 435 -4.57 26.69 -30.09
C ASP A 435 -5.80 27.60 -30.28
N ASP A 436 -6.93 27.03 -30.70
CA ASP A 436 -8.22 27.74 -30.86
C ASP A 436 -8.70 28.35 -29.53
N HIS A 437 -8.35 27.72 -28.41
CA HIS A 437 -8.64 28.21 -27.06
C HIS A 437 -7.44 28.93 -26.41
N GLY A 438 -6.36 29.25 -27.13
CA GLY A 438 -5.23 30.04 -26.62
C GLY A 438 -4.46 29.37 -25.48
N PHE A 439 -4.35 28.04 -25.50
CA PHE A 439 -3.53 27.29 -24.55
C PHE A 439 -2.04 27.45 -24.82
N VAL A 440 -1.25 27.49 -23.75
CA VAL A 440 0.20 27.33 -23.80
C VAL A 440 0.55 25.91 -23.43
N THR A 441 1.30 25.22 -24.28
CA THR A 441 1.81 23.87 -24.00
C THR A 441 3.13 23.95 -23.25
N ILE A 442 3.23 23.28 -22.10
CA ILE A 442 4.47 23.22 -21.32
C ILE A 442 4.80 21.78 -20.90
N ASP A 443 6.09 21.46 -20.83
CA ASP A 443 6.57 20.27 -20.14
C ASP A 443 6.96 20.67 -18.71
N LEU A 444 6.08 20.38 -17.74
CA LEU A 444 6.29 20.82 -16.35
C LEU A 444 7.55 20.19 -15.73
N ALA A 445 7.95 19.01 -16.20
CA ALA A 445 9.11 18.30 -15.68
C ALA A 445 10.43 19.06 -15.93
N THR A 446 10.51 19.89 -16.97
CA THR A 446 11.74 20.62 -17.34
C THR A 446 11.95 21.93 -16.56
N HIS A 447 10.96 22.38 -15.79
CA HIS A 447 10.98 23.66 -15.07
C HIS A 447 11.28 23.45 -13.58
N SER A 448 12.06 24.35 -12.97
CA SER A 448 12.23 24.47 -11.51
C SER A 448 10.90 24.78 -10.80
N VAL A 449 10.84 24.60 -9.49
CA VAL A 449 9.60 24.84 -8.72
C VAL A 449 9.21 26.33 -8.74
N ALA A 450 10.19 27.24 -8.68
CA ALA A 450 9.97 28.67 -8.83
C ALA A 450 9.43 29.03 -10.22
N GLU A 451 9.98 28.47 -11.29
CA GLU A 451 9.46 28.69 -12.65
C GLU A 451 8.04 28.13 -12.81
N GLN A 452 7.76 26.93 -12.26
CA GLN A 452 6.41 26.36 -12.27
C GLN A 452 5.41 27.26 -11.56
N ARG A 453 5.77 27.79 -10.38
CA ARG A 453 4.96 28.77 -9.65
C ARG A 453 4.68 29.99 -10.51
N ASP A 454 5.70 30.55 -11.15
CA ASP A 454 5.56 31.79 -11.90
C ASP A 454 4.73 31.60 -13.18
N LEU A 455 4.86 30.46 -13.86
CA LEU A 455 4.09 30.10 -15.05
C LEU A 455 2.60 29.87 -14.75
N LEU A 456 2.30 29.25 -13.60
CA LEU A 456 0.96 28.79 -13.25
C LEU A 456 0.18 29.73 -12.32
N ALA A 457 0.83 30.78 -11.81
CA ALA A 457 0.28 31.70 -10.81
C ALA A 457 -1.07 32.37 -11.19
N GLU A 458 -1.36 32.51 -12.49
CA GLU A 458 -2.62 33.07 -13.04
C GLU A 458 -3.34 32.09 -13.98
N ALA A 459 -2.92 30.82 -14.00
CA ALA A 459 -3.56 29.83 -14.88
C ALA A 459 -4.99 29.54 -14.41
N GLU A 460 -5.95 29.78 -15.29
CA GLU A 460 -7.38 29.63 -15.07
C GLU A 460 -7.89 28.23 -15.45
N ILE A 461 -7.23 27.58 -16.42
CA ILE A 461 -7.55 26.24 -16.89
C ILE A 461 -6.25 25.44 -17.08
N LEU A 462 -6.18 24.26 -16.45
CA LEU A 462 -5.14 23.26 -16.65
C LEU A 462 -5.72 22.04 -17.36
N VAL A 463 -5.02 21.55 -18.38
CA VAL A 463 -5.33 20.28 -19.04
C VAL A 463 -4.09 19.39 -18.94
N GLY A 464 -4.26 18.11 -18.59
CA GLY A 464 -3.14 17.17 -18.56
C GLY A 464 -3.60 15.74 -18.33
N ALA A 465 -2.79 14.76 -18.73
CA ALA A 465 -3.05 13.38 -18.36
C ALA A 465 -2.84 13.20 -16.86
N ILE A 466 -3.66 12.35 -16.24
CA ILE A 466 -3.58 12.03 -14.82
C ILE A 466 -2.15 11.63 -14.44
N GLY A 467 -1.68 11.99 -13.25
CA GLY A 467 -0.31 11.78 -12.80
C GLY A 467 0.36 13.04 -12.26
N THR A 468 1.67 12.95 -12.01
CA THR A 468 2.43 13.92 -11.23
C THR A 468 2.43 15.35 -11.78
N ASP A 469 2.36 15.55 -13.09
CA ASP A 469 2.35 16.92 -13.65
C ASP A 469 1.08 17.68 -13.23
N LEU A 470 -0.04 16.99 -13.00
CA LEU A 470 -1.26 17.64 -12.50
C LEU A 470 -1.13 18.18 -11.07
N LEU A 471 -0.10 17.81 -10.31
CA LEU A 471 0.21 18.48 -9.05
C LEU A 471 0.63 19.95 -9.26
N GLY A 472 0.84 20.39 -10.51
CA GLY A 472 0.88 21.80 -10.87
C GLY A 472 -0.34 22.60 -10.38
N MET A 473 -1.46 21.94 -10.05
CA MET A 473 -2.62 22.56 -9.41
C MET A 473 -2.30 23.26 -8.07
N TYR A 474 -1.22 22.90 -7.38
CA TYR A 474 -0.81 23.62 -6.16
C TYR A 474 -0.38 25.06 -6.42
N PHE A 475 -0.06 25.43 -7.67
CA PHE A 475 0.40 26.77 -8.04
C PHE A 475 -0.72 27.68 -8.56
N VAL A 476 -1.88 27.14 -8.95
CA VAL A 476 -2.94 27.91 -9.63
C VAL A 476 -3.88 28.63 -8.67
N PRO A 477 -4.55 29.74 -9.06
CA PRO A 477 -5.58 30.40 -8.24
C PRO A 477 -6.73 29.47 -7.87
N ALA A 478 -7.34 29.70 -6.70
CA ALA A 478 -8.63 29.10 -6.36
C ALA A 478 -9.68 29.48 -7.42
N GLY A 479 -10.65 28.60 -7.69
CA GLY A 479 -11.65 28.74 -8.75
C GLY A 479 -11.18 28.35 -10.15
N SER A 480 -9.89 28.04 -10.34
CA SER A 480 -9.36 27.50 -11.59
C SER A 480 -9.93 26.11 -11.89
N THR A 481 -9.90 25.70 -13.15
CA THR A 481 -10.41 24.40 -13.61
C THR A 481 -9.27 23.47 -14.00
N VAL A 482 -9.28 22.25 -13.48
CA VAL A 482 -8.36 21.17 -13.85
C VAL A 482 -9.13 20.11 -14.63
N ILE A 483 -8.72 19.87 -15.87
CA ILE A 483 -9.25 18.82 -16.74
C ILE A 483 -8.22 17.68 -16.77
N ALA A 484 -8.51 16.60 -16.04
CA ALA A 484 -7.66 15.42 -15.95
C ALA A 484 -8.04 14.40 -17.04
N MET A 485 -7.11 14.10 -17.94
CA MET A 485 -7.30 13.11 -19.01
C MET A 485 -6.95 11.70 -18.52
N GLN A 486 -7.84 10.73 -18.76
CA GLN A 486 -7.65 9.32 -18.41
C GLN A 486 -8.44 8.40 -19.35
N TRP A 487 -8.08 7.11 -19.45
CA TRP A 487 -8.73 6.19 -20.39
C TRP A 487 -9.84 5.30 -19.79
N GLU A 488 -9.90 5.13 -18.46
CA GLU A 488 -10.87 4.23 -17.81
C GLU A 488 -12.01 4.99 -17.10
N LYS A 489 -13.26 4.49 -17.22
CA LYS A 489 -14.46 5.13 -16.65
C LYS A 489 -14.80 4.68 -15.21
N SER A 490 -14.16 3.65 -14.68
CA SER A 490 -14.62 3.02 -13.42
C SER A 490 -13.50 2.41 -12.58
N TRP A 491 -13.45 2.83 -11.30
CA TRP A 491 -12.87 2.17 -10.13
C TRP A 491 -11.37 2.29 -9.77
N VAL A 492 -10.55 3.02 -10.52
CA VAL A 492 -9.25 3.52 -10.00
C VAL A 492 -9.23 5.04 -10.12
N ILE A 493 -10.13 5.69 -9.38
CA ILE A 493 -10.04 7.14 -9.19
C ILE A 493 -8.67 7.39 -8.58
N ASP A 494 -7.87 8.23 -9.22
CA ASP A 494 -6.67 8.76 -8.58
C ASP A 494 -7.10 9.36 -7.24
N PRO A 495 -6.69 8.78 -6.10
CA PRO A 495 -7.16 9.19 -4.79
C PRO A 495 -6.55 10.53 -4.36
N VAL A 496 -5.81 11.21 -5.24
CA VAL A 496 -5.12 12.47 -4.94
C VAL A 496 -5.74 13.63 -5.71
N ILE A 497 -5.78 13.55 -7.05
CA ILE A 497 -6.05 14.73 -7.89
C ILE A 497 -7.40 15.40 -7.63
N PRO A 498 -8.56 14.72 -7.72
CA PRO A 498 -9.86 15.35 -7.49
C PRO A 498 -10.03 15.83 -6.04
N GLN A 499 -9.50 15.08 -5.06
CA GLN A 499 -9.58 15.44 -3.64
C GLN A 499 -8.75 16.69 -3.35
N THR A 500 -7.51 16.74 -3.84
CA THR A 500 -6.65 17.93 -3.76
C THR A 500 -7.30 19.12 -4.46
N CYS A 501 -7.89 18.94 -5.65
CA CYS A 501 -8.63 20.00 -6.33
C CYS A 501 -9.74 20.58 -5.44
N ALA A 502 -10.58 19.72 -4.84
CA ALA A 502 -11.66 20.17 -3.97
C ALA A 502 -11.15 20.96 -2.77
N MET A 503 -10.10 20.48 -2.10
CA MET A 503 -9.49 21.16 -0.94
C MET A 503 -8.82 22.49 -1.28
N LEU A 504 -8.31 22.63 -2.51
CA LEU A 504 -7.73 23.88 -3.03
C LEU A 504 -8.80 24.86 -3.57
N GLY A 505 -10.08 24.49 -3.53
CA GLY A 505 -11.16 25.28 -4.11
C GLY A 505 -11.13 25.32 -5.64
N LEU A 506 -10.63 24.26 -6.29
CA LEU A 506 -10.54 24.13 -7.74
C LEU A 506 -11.72 23.33 -8.28
N LYS A 507 -12.11 23.65 -9.51
CA LYS A 507 -13.06 22.85 -10.28
C LYS A 507 -12.30 21.71 -10.95
N HIS A 508 -12.83 20.50 -10.88
CA HIS A 508 -12.22 19.32 -11.49
C HIS A 508 -13.15 18.71 -12.54
N GLN A 509 -12.59 18.23 -13.65
CA GLN A 509 -13.29 17.50 -14.70
C GLN A 509 -12.48 16.28 -15.15
N PHE A 510 -13.11 15.12 -15.23
CA PHE A 510 -12.50 13.96 -15.92
C PHE A 510 -12.80 13.99 -17.41
N LEU A 511 -11.77 14.04 -18.25
CA LEU A 511 -11.90 13.82 -19.70
C LEU A 511 -11.53 12.36 -20.02
N ILE A 512 -12.55 11.57 -20.36
CA ILE A 512 -12.35 10.17 -20.69
C ILE A 512 -11.89 10.05 -22.14
N CYS A 513 -10.68 9.54 -22.32
CA CYS A 513 -10.02 9.32 -23.60
C CYS A 513 -10.18 7.87 -24.04
N ALA A 514 -10.07 7.61 -25.33
CA ALA A 514 -9.91 6.24 -25.81
C ALA A 514 -8.49 5.76 -25.48
N LYS A 515 -8.40 4.46 -25.15
CA LYS A 515 -7.13 3.80 -24.86
C LYS A 515 -6.40 3.48 -26.16
N SER A 516 -5.14 3.86 -26.25
CA SER A 516 -4.25 3.46 -27.35
C SER A 516 -3.22 2.40 -26.88
N GLY A 517 -2.11 2.27 -27.60
CA GLY A 517 -1.00 1.38 -27.26
C GLY A 517 -0.40 1.66 -25.87
N ARG A 518 0.34 0.68 -25.34
CA ARG A 518 1.14 0.92 -24.11
C ARG A 518 2.14 2.02 -24.37
N SER A 519 2.27 2.93 -23.41
CA SER A 519 3.26 3.97 -23.47
C SER A 519 4.68 3.40 -23.54
N ARG A 520 5.60 4.13 -24.19
CA ARG A 520 6.99 3.70 -24.31
C ARG A 520 7.68 3.53 -22.96
N ASN A 521 7.44 4.45 -22.02
CA ASN A 521 7.96 4.40 -20.65
C ASN A 521 6.87 3.94 -19.65
N ALA A 522 6.09 2.93 -20.01
CA ALA A 522 5.08 2.36 -19.12
C ALA A 522 5.72 1.66 -17.91
N ARG A 523 5.39 2.12 -16.70
CA ARG A 523 5.85 1.55 -15.42
C ARG A 523 4.73 0.87 -14.65
N SER A 524 3.49 1.22 -14.96
CA SER A 524 2.28 0.60 -14.46
C SER A 524 1.49 -0.06 -15.59
N HIS A 525 0.63 -1.02 -15.24
CA HIS A 525 -0.36 -1.56 -16.15
C HIS A 525 -1.38 -0.51 -16.62
N MET A 526 -1.41 0.67 -15.99
CA MET A 526 -2.28 1.80 -16.34
C MET A 526 -1.68 2.77 -17.35
N ASP A 527 -0.38 2.67 -17.66
CA ASP A 527 0.33 3.62 -18.52
C ASP A 527 0.09 3.30 -20.01
N PHE A 528 -1.04 3.78 -20.52
CA PHE A 528 -1.40 3.75 -21.93
C PHE A 528 -1.42 5.15 -22.51
N ASP A 529 -1.04 5.26 -23.78
CA ASP A 529 -1.24 6.49 -24.53
C ASP A 529 -2.73 6.70 -24.81
N LEU A 530 -3.11 7.95 -25.02
CA LEU A 530 -4.48 8.45 -24.99
C LEU A 530 -4.86 8.98 -26.37
N GLU A 531 -6.04 8.62 -26.84
CA GLU A 531 -6.69 9.27 -27.97
C GLU A 531 -7.81 10.16 -27.43
N VAL A 532 -7.67 11.47 -27.63
CA VAL A 532 -8.55 12.47 -27.01
C VAL A 532 -9.73 12.77 -27.92
N ASP A 533 -10.94 12.72 -27.37
CA ASP A 533 -12.13 13.25 -28.04
C ASP A 533 -12.05 14.79 -28.06
N CYS A 534 -11.56 15.31 -29.19
CA CYS A 534 -11.31 16.74 -29.37
C CYS A 534 -12.62 17.56 -29.44
N ALA A 535 -13.72 16.97 -29.92
CA ALA A 535 -15.02 17.63 -29.95
C ALA A 535 -15.60 17.80 -28.54
N GLU A 536 -15.46 16.76 -27.71
CA GLU A 536 -15.84 16.82 -26.31
C GLU A 536 -14.98 17.82 -25.51
N LEU A 537 -13.67 17.87 -25.78
CA LEU A 537 -12.79 18.87 -25.17
C LEU A 537 -13.20 20.30 -25.53
N ASP A 538 -13.38 20.60 -26.83
CA ASP A 538 -13.84 21.92 -27.31
C ASP A 538 -15.16 22.33 -26.66
N ARG A 539 -16.15 21.42 -26.63
CA ARG A 539 -17.44 21.64 -25.97
C ARG A 539 -17.28 22.07 -24.51
N ARG A 540 -16.47 21.35 -23.74
CA ARG A 540 -16.23 21.65 -22.31
C ARG A 540 -15.50 22.97 -22.10
N LEU A 541 -14.53 23.29 -22.95
CA LEU A 541 -13.81 24.56 -22.87
C LEU A 541 -14.75 25.74 -23.11
N ARG A 542 -15.64 25.66 -24.11
CA ARG A 542 -16.70 26.66 -24.37
C ARG A 542 -17.68 26.80 -23.19
N GLU A 543 -18.04 25.70 -22.53
CA GLU A 543 -18.89 25.74 -21.34
C GLU A 543 -18.21 26.47 -20.16
N ILE A 544 -16.92 26.23 -19.94
CA ILE A 544 -16.16 26.92 -18.89
C ILE A 544 -16.12 28.42 -19.17
N GLU A 545 -15.92 28.81 -20.43
CA GLU A 545 -15.92 30.22 -20.86
C GLU A 545 -17.27 30.89 -20.63
N THR A 546 -18.35 30.23 -21.04
CA THR A 546 -19.72 30.76 -20.90
C THR A 546 -20.07 30.99 -19.42
N ASN A 547 -19.72 30.03 -18.56
CA ASN A 547 -19.98 30.11 -17.12
C ASN A 547 -19.10 31.15 -16.38
N ARG A 548 -18.03 31.66 -16.99
CA ARG A 548 -17.20 32.74 -16.42
C ARG A 548 -17.65 34.14 -16.84
N ALA A 549 -18.41 34.24 -17.93
CA ALA A 549 -18.95 35.51 -18.42
C ALA A 549 -20.24 35.95 -17.69
N LEU A 550 -20.88 35.02 -16.98
CA LEU A 550 -22.01 35.22 -16.07
C LEU A 550 -21.51 35.46 -14.65
#